data_AF-A0A348V9Y6-F1
#
_entry.id   AF-A0A348V9Y6-F1
#
_cell.length_a   1.000
_cell.length_b   1.000
_cell.length_c   1.000
_cell.angle_alpha   90.00
_cell.angle_beta   90.00
_cell.angle_gamma   90.00
#
_symmetry.space_group_name_H-M   'P 1'
#
loop_
_entity.id
_entity.type
_entity.pdbx_description
1 polymer ?
#
loop_
_entity_poly.entity_id
_entity_poly.type
_entity_poly.pdbx_seq_one_letter_code
_entity_poly.pdbx_strand_id
1 'polypeptide(L)'
;MAEAITRAAMQDYYSQEKGYTYILPRNNAWKKYLTANKYASVQEIPVEQLQSALKYHLVKGKVNFSNPDEFKNPNEPIAYQTENGSVMYLSRSTNYQGLINQGTKKQWTIITSNLEATNGTLHVVDDVVFLSQ
;
A
#
# COMPACT_ATOMS: atom_id res chain seq x y z
N MET A 1 -5.59 -6.22 8.87
CA MET A 1 -5.85 -4.83 8.42
C MET A 1 -6.70 -4.06 9.41
N ALA A 2 -7.98 -4.42 9.60
CA ALA A 2 -8.89 -3.71 10.50
C ALA A 2 -8.33 -3.55 11.94
N GLU A 3 -7.82 -4.63 12.52
CA GLU A 3 -7.21 -4.60 13.87
C GLU A 3 -6.02 -3.63 13.94
N ALA A 4 -5.17 -3.60 12.92
CA ALA A 4 -4.02 -2.69 12.85
C ALA A 4 -4.45 -1.22 12.78
N ILE A 5 -5.50 -0.91 12.00
CA ILE A 5 -6.06 0.44 11.88
C ILE A 5 -6.63 0.90 13.22
N THR A 6 -7.42 0.04 13.88
CA THR A 6 -7.99 0.33 15.20
C THR A 6 -6.90 0.54 16.25
N ARG A 7 -5.88 -0.34 16.26
CA ARG A 7 -4.74 -0.25 17.20
C ARG A 7 -3.91 1.02 17.00
N ALA A 8 -3.80 1.48 15.75
CA ALA A 8 -3.07 2.68 15.36
C ALA A 8 -3.90 3.98 15.45
N ALA A 9 -5.18 3.89 15.80
CA ALA A 9 -6.14 5.00 15.80
C ALA A 9 -6.17 5.76 14.44
N MET A 10 -6.19 5.01 13.33
CA MET A 10 -6.10 5.58 11.98
C MET A 10 -7.43 5.59 11.21
N GLN A 11 -8.56 5.27 11.85
CA GLN A 11 -9.87 5.18 11.20
C GLN A 11 -10.24 6.47 10.42
N ASP A 12 -9.88 7.64 10.94
CA ASP A 12 -10.14 8.93 10.29
C ASP A 12 -9.46 9.05 8.92
N TYR A 13 -8.24 8.53 8.74
CA TYR A 13 -7.52 8.58 7.46
C TYR A 13 -8.21 7.76 6.35
N TYR A 14 -8.93 6.72 6.74
CA TYR A 14 -9.71 5.88 5.82
C TYR A 14 -11.13 6.40 5.62
N SER A 15 -11.58 7.37 6.42
CA SER A 15 -12.91 7.98 6.29
C SER A 15 -12.87 9.32 5.55
N GLN A 16 -11.68 9.90 5.34
CA GLN A 16 -11.52 11.16 4.62
C GLN A 16 -11.70 10.99 3.09
N GLU A 17 -12.54 11.83 2.49
CA GLU A 17 -12.77 11.89 1.04
C GLU A 17 -11.68 12.72 0.33
N LYS A 18 -10.42 12.32 0.48
CA LYS A 18 -9.28 13.02 -0.16
C LYS A 18 -8.88 12.45 -1.52
N GLY A 19 -9.60 11.45 -2.04
CA GLY A 19 -9.26 10.79 -3.30
C GLY A 19 -7.91 10.08 -3.23
N TYR A 20 -7.67 9.37 -2.12
CA TYR A 20 -6.41 8.65 -1.89
C TYR A 20 -6.40 7.29 -2.58
N THR A 21 -5.20 6.76 -2.72
CA THR A 21 -4.99 5.38 -3.13
C THR A 21 -4.59 4.55 -1.91
N TYR A 22 -5.42 3.56 -1.61
CA TYR A 22 -5.32 2.72 -0.43
C TYR A 22 -4.73 1.36 -0.83
N ILE A 23 -3.53 1.08 -0.35
CA ILE A 23 -2.88 -0.22 -0.54
C ILE A 23 -3.28 -1.11 0.63
N LEU A 24 -4.11 -2.12 0.39
CA LEU A 24 -4.67 -2.96 1.44
C LEU A 24 -3.97 -4.33 1.48
N PRO A 25 -3.08 -4.57 2.47
CA PRO A 25 -2.54 -5.90 2.72
C PRO A 25 -3.62 -6.85 3.24
N ARG A 26 -3.71 -8.03 2.60
CA ARG A 26 -4.62 -9.11 3.00
C ARG A 26 -4.30 -9.60 4.41
N ASN A 27 -5.21 -10.37 5.01
CA ASN A 27 -4.95 -10.97 6.34
C ASN A 27 -3.69 -11.84 6.36
N ASN A 28 -3.39 -12.54 5.25
CA ASN A 28 -2.17 -13.34 5.13
C ASN A 28 -0.89 -12.49 5.10
N ALA A 29 -0.94 -11.27 4.56
CA ALA A 29 0.17 -10.32 4.56
C ALA A 29 0.60 -9.96 5.99
N TRP A 30 -0.36 -9.68 6.85
CA TRP A 30 -0.11 -9.38 8.25
C TRP A 30 0.45 -10.60 8.99
N LYS A 31 -0.06 -11.80 8.73
CA LYS A 31 0.50 -13.04 9.30
C LYS A 31 1.98 -13.21 8.92
N LYS A 32 2.31 -13.05 7.63
CA LYS A 32 3.70 -13.09 7.13
C LYS A 32 4.56 -12.03 7.82
N TYR A 33 4.07 -10.80 7.92
CA TYR A 33 4.78 -9.71 8.58
C TYR A 33 5.07 -10.01 10.05
N LEU A 34 4.09 -10.52 10.80
CA LEU A 34 4.25 -10.92 12.20
C LEU A 34 5.31 -12.00 12.35
N THR A 35 5.23 -13.08 11.54
CA THR A 35 6.23 -14.16 11.55
C THR A 35 7.63 -13.65 11.19
N ALA A 36 7.76 -12.79 10.17
CA ALA A 36 9.05 -12.25 9.75
C ALA A 36 9.71 -11.36 10.81
N ASN A 37 8.91 -10.62 11.59
CA ASN A 37 9.38 -9.71 12.63
C ASN A 37 9.34 -10.33 14.04
N LYS A 38 8.98 -11.62 14.16
CA LYS A 38 8.86 -12.36 15.43
C LYS A 38 7.87 -11.76 16.44
N TYR A 39 6.79 -11.15 15.95
CA TYR A 39 5.66 -10.74 16.77
C TYR A 39 4.63 -11.87 16.84
N ALA A 40 4.05 -12.13 18.01
CA ALA A 40 2.97 -13.11 18.19
C ALA A 40 1.61 -12.53 17.76
N SER A 41 1.43 -11.22 17.84
CA SER A 41 0.19 -10.56 17.41
C SER A 41 0.41 -9.12 16.95
N VAL A 42 -0.58 -8.53 16.27
CA VAL A 42 -0.56 -7.11 15.86
C VAL A 42 -0.45 -6.17 17.06
N GLN A 43 -0.90 -6.61 18.24
CA GLN A 43 -0.86 -5.83 19.47
C GLN A 43 0.57 -5.63 20.01
N GLU A 44 1.49 -6.54 19.67
CA GLU A 44 2.90 -6.44 20.04
C GLU A 44 3.70 -5.51 19.13
N ILE A 45 3.16 -5.17 17.94
CA ILE A 45 3.81 -4.21 17.06
C ILE A 45 3.71 -2.82 17.71
N PRO A 46 4.82 -2.07 17.84
CA PRO A 46 4.78 -0.70 18.32
C PRO A 46 3.81 0.15 17.50
N VAL A 47 3.01 0.99 18.19
CA VAL A 47 2.00 1.84 17.54
C VAL A 47 2.63 2.74 16.49
N GLU A 48 3.80 3.28 16.76
CA GLU A 48 4.54 4.13 15.81
C GLU A 48 4.91 3.37 14.54
N GLN A 49 5.31 2.09 14.66
CA GLN A 49 5.58 1.25 13.49
C GLN A 49 4.30 0.95 12.70
N LEU A 50 3.20 0.64 13.40
CA LEU A 50 1.90 0.42 12.75
C LEU A 50 1.43 1.67 12.01
N GLN A 51 1.47 2.84 12.67
CA GLN A 51 1.11 4.10 12.05
C GLN A 51 2.00 4.40 10.85
N SER A 52 3.32 4.17 10.98
CA SER A 52 4.26 4.40 9.91
C SER A 52 3.94 3.51 8.69
N ALA A 53 3.76 2.21 8.93
CA ALA A 53 3.40 1.24 7.90
C ALA A 53 2.05 1.59 7.25
N LEU A 54 1.01 1.84 8.05
CA LEU A 54 -0.32 2.17 7.52
C LEU A 54 -0.31 3.48 6.72
N LYS A 55 0.41 4.51 7.16
CA LYS A 55 0.57 5.75 6.39
C LYS A 55 1.34 5.54 5.08
N TYR A 56 2.28 4.59 5.04
CA TYR A 56 2.97 4.24 3.80
C TYR A 56 2.03 3.58 2.78
N HIS A 57 1.03 2.85 3.26
CA HIS A 57 -0.02 2.26 2.42
C HIS A 57 -1.08 3.28 1.95
N LEU A 58 -1.00 4.52 2.41
CA LEU A 58 -1.83 5.63 1.97
C LEU A 58 -1.04 6.48 0.98
N VAL A 59 -1.36 6.32 -0.29
CA VAL A 59 -0.76 7.09 -1.37
C VAL A 59 -1.62 8.32 -1.65
N LYS A 60 -0.99 9.50 -1.68
CA LYS A 60 -1.64 10.76 -2.00
C LYS A 60 -1.96 10.78 -3.49
N GLY A 61 -3.25 10.94 -3.81
CA GLY A 61 -3.78 10.95 -5.17
C GLY A 61 -4.42 9.62 -5.58
N LYS A 62 -5.17 9.67 -6.68
CA LYS A 62 -5.90 8.53 -7.25
C LYS A 62 -5.04 7.88 -8.33
N VAL A 63 -4.58 6.66 -8.09
CA VAL A 63 -3.74 5.89 -9.01
C VAL A 63 -4.57 4.77 -9.60
N ASN A 64 -4.71 4.79 -10.91
CA ASN A 64 -5.45 3.78 -11.65
C ASN A 64 -4.53 3.14 -12.69
N PHE A 65 -4.16 1.89 -12.46
CA PHE A 65 -3.30 1.14 -13.38
C PHE A 65 -3.96 0.89 -14.74
N SER A 66 -5.28 1.03 -14.87
CA SER A 66 -5.94 0.98 -16.18
C SER A 66 -5.82 2.29 -16.95
N ASN A 67 -5.40 3.40 -16.33
CA ASN A 67 -5.24 4.69 -17.01
C ASN A 67 -4.04 4.62 -17.98
N PRO A 68 -4.27 4.64 -19.30
CA PRO A 68 -3.20 4.56 -20.28
C PRO A 68 -2.34 5.83 -20.29
N ASP A 69 -2.86 6.98 -19.83
CA ASP A 69 -2.10 8.23 -19.80
C ASP A 69 -1.10 8.29 -18.65
N GLU A 70 -1.42 7.64 -17.53
CA GLU A 70 -0.54 7.56 -16.36
C GLU A 70 0.49 6.45 -16.56
N PHE A 71 0.07 5.27 -17.01
CA PHE A 71 0.95 4.11 -17.20
C PHE A 71 1.25 3.83 -18.68
N LYS A 72 1.73 4.84 -19.40
CA LYS A 72 2.09 4.76 -20.84
C LYS A 72 3.17 3.71 -21.10
N ASN A 73 4.21 3.72 -20.29
CA ASN A 73 5.33 2.79 -20.39
C ASN A 73 5.15 1.65 -19.39
N PRO A 74 5.02 0.40 -19.85
CA PRO A 74 5.00 -0.74 -18.95
C PRO A 74 6.35 -0.89 -18.24
N ASN A 75 6.32 -1.32 -16.99
CA ASN A 75 7.45 -1.50 -16.09
C ASN A 75 8.21 -0.20 -15.73
N GLU A 76 7.63 0.97 -16.00
CA GLU A 76 8.20 2.24 -15.58
C GLU A 76 7.64 2.64 -14.19
N PRO A 77 8.50 2.72 -13.15
CA PRO A 77 8.08 3.14 -11.80
C PRO A 77 7.80 4.64 -11.75
N ILE A 78 6.57 4.99 -11.37
CA ILE A 78 6.13 6.36 -11.13
C ILE A 78 6.15 6.63 -9.62
N ALA A 79 6.75 7.74 -9.23
CA ALA A 79 6.89 8.15 -7.84
C ALA A 79 5.60 8.81 -7.32
N TYR A 80 5.01 8.26 -6.26
CA TYR A 80 3.89 8.85 -5.55
C TYR A 80 4.25 9.15 -4.09
N GLN A 81 3.81 10.29 -3.57
CA GLN A 81 4.00 10.59 -2.16
C GLN A 81 3.01 9.83 -1.29
N THR A 82 3.48 9.28 -0.18
CA THR A 82 2.63 8.64 0.83
C THR A 82 2.32 9.59 1.99
N GLU A 83 1.32 9.26 2.81
CA GLU A 83 1.04 9.98 4.06
C GLU A 83 2.18 9.86 5.10
N ASN A 84 3.08 8.89 4.92
CA ASN A 84 4.26 8.73 5.77
C ASN A 84 5.38 9.74 5.42
N GLY A 85 5.27 10.43 4.29
CA GLY A 85 6.31 11.31 3.76
C GLY A 85 7.34 10.61 2.87
N SER A 86 7.33 9.28 2.82
CA SER A 86 8.15 8.48 1.91
C SER A 86 7.51 8.39 0.52
N VAL A 87 8.33 8.15 -0.51
CA VAL A 87 7.86 7.88 -1.87
C VAL A 87 7.55 6.40 -2.03
N MET A 88 6.41 6.11 -2.63
CA MET A 88 6.04 4.78 -3.11
C MET A 88 6.10 4.78 -4.62
N TYR A 89 6.87 3.85 -5.19
CA TYR A 89 6.93 3.70 -6.63
C TYR A 89 5.86 2.72 -7.09
N LEU A 90 5.01 3.13 -8.01
CA LEU A 90 3.98 2.26 -8.59
C LEU A 90 4.24 2.13 -10.09
N SER A 91 4.18 0.91 -10.59
CA SER A 91 4.35 0.60 -12.01
C SER A 91 3.33 -0.45 -12.45
N ARG A 92 3.21 -0.63 -13.77
CA ARG A 92 2.32 -1.62 -14.37
C ARG A 92 3.11 -2.53 -15.28
N SER A 93 3.01 -3.84 -15.13
CA SER A 93 3.63 -4.78 -16.05
C SER A 93 2.90 -4.83 -17.40
N THR A 94 3.51 -5.47 -18.40
CA THR A 94 2.90 -5.69 -19.72
C THR A 94 1.58 -6.48 -19.66
N ASN A 95 1.32 -7.22 -18.58
CA ASN A 95 0.08 -7.96 -18.34
C ASN A 95 -0.95 -7.15 -17.53
N TYR A 96 -0.79 -5.81 -17.45
CA TYR A 96 -1.64 -4.92 -16.65
C TYR A 96 -1.63 -5.20 -15.13
N GLN A 97 -0.63 -5.96 -14.66
CA GLN A 97 -0.46 -6.23 -13.25
C GLN A 97 0.22 -5.04 -12.57
N GLY A 98 -0.37 -4.54 -11.49
CA GLY A 98 0.23 -3.48 -10.68
C GLY A 98 1.44 -3.99 -9.89
N LEU A 99 2.50 -3.21 -9.85
CA LEU A 99 3.75 -3.49 -9.16
C LEU A 99 4.09 -2.31 -8.25
N ILE A 100 4.71 -2.63 -7.12
CA ILE A 100 5.09 -1.69 -6.08
C ILE A 100 6.59 -1.76 -5.86
N ASN A 101 7.25 -0.60 -5.78
CA ASN A 101 8.67 -0.46 -5.52
C ASN A 101 9.56 -1.26 -6.48
N GLN A 102 9.12 -1.39 -7.73
CA GLN A 102 9.89 -2.04 -8.80
C GLN A 102 11.24 -1.33 -8.98
N GLY A 103 12.31 -2.12 -9.08
CA GLY A 103 13.67 -1.59 -9.21
C GLY A 103 14.33 -1.16 -7.90
N THR A 104 13.66 -1.34 -6.75
CA THR A 104 14.27 -1.15 -5.42
C THR A 104 14.69 -2.48 -4.79
N LYS A 105 15.25 -2.46 -3.57
CA LYS A 105 15.67 -3.67 -2.84
C LYS A 105 14.52 -4.65 -2.55
N LYS A 106 13.30 -4.15 -2.42
CA LYS A 106 12.10 -4.97 -2.24
C LYS A 106 10.99 -4.47 -3.13
N GLN A 107 10.42 -5.39 -3.89
CA GLN A 107 9.28 -5.16 -4.76
C GLN A 107 8.12 -6.06 -4.36
N TRP A 108 6.92 -5.59 -4.64
CA TRP A 108 5.69 -6.33 -4.36
C TRP A 108 4.74 -6.29 -5.55
N THR A 109 3.90 -7.31 -5.62
CA THR A 109 2.91 -7.45 -6.67
C THR A 109 1.52 -7.17 -6.11
N ILE A 110 0.75 -6.36 -6.84
CA ILE A 110 -0.65 -6.12 -6.56
C ILE A 110 -1.46 -7.27 -7.14
N ILE A 111 -2.30 -7.88 -6.30
CA ILE A 111 -3.13 -9.02 -6.68
C ILE A 111 -4.45 -8.56 -7.29
N THR A 112 -5.03 -7.50 -6.72
CA THR A 112 -6.28 -6.92 -7.19
C THR A 112 -6.10 -5.42 -7.24
N SER A 113 -6.11 -4.86 -8.43
CA SER A 113 -5.96 -3.41 -8.66
C SER A 113 -7.26 -2.77 -9.09
N ASN A 114 -7.29 -1.44 -9.03
CA ASN A 114 -8.31 -0.57 -9.62
C ASN A 114 -9.71 -0.77 -9.03
N LEU A 115 -9.80 -1.13 -7.75
CA LEU A 115 -11.08 -1.17 -7.06
C LEU A 115 -11.49 0.26 -6.71
N GLU A 116 -12.59 0.74 -7.28
CA GLU A 116 -13.10 2.07 -6.99
C GLU A 116 -13.91 2.06 -5.68
N ALA A 117 -13.52 2.92 -4.76
CA ALA A 117 -14.23 3.18 -3.52
C ALA A 117 -14.73 4.62 -3.50
N THR A 118 -15.69 4.90 -2.64
CA THR A 118 -16.29 6.24 -2.49
C THR A 118 -15.24 7.30 -2.12
N ASN A 119 -14.22 6.92 -1.36
CA ASN A 119 -13.15 7.79 -0.86
C ASN A 119 -11.84 7.73 -1.69
N GLY A 120 -11.78 6.94 -2.77
CA GLY A 120 -10.55 6.79 -3.55
C GLY A 120 -10.43 5.49 -4.34
N THR A 121 -9.21 4.99 -4.51
CA THR A 121 -8.93 3.72 -5.20
C THR A 121 -8.23 2.75 -4.28
N LEU A 122 -8.66 1.50 -4.28
CA LEU A 122 -8.11 0.43 -3.47
C LEU A 122 -7.28 -0.52 -4.36
N HIS A 123 -6.12 -0.93 -3.86
CA HIS A 123 -5.30 -1.98 -4.44
C HIS A 123 -4.92 -2.99 -3.36
N VAL A 124 -5.11 -4.28 -3.63
CA VAL A 124 -4.91 -5.36 -2.67
C VAL A 124 -3.57 -6.04 -2.91
N VAL A 125 -2.80 -6.25 -1.84
CA VAL A 125 -1.46 -6.84 -1.86
C VAL A 125 -1.34 -8.01 -0.87
N ASP A 126 -0.41 -8.94 -1.13
CA ASP A 126 -0.21 -10.12 -0.27
C ASP A 126 0.80 -9.93 0.84
N ASP A 127 1.36 -8.73 0.93
CA ASP A 127 2.47 -8.41 1.82
C ASP A 127 2.30 -6.99 2.35
N VAL A 128 2.77 -6.76 3.58
CA VAL A 128 2.85 -5.41 4.15
C VAL A 128 4.01 -4.71 3.43
N VAL A 129 3.69 -3.73 2.60
CA VAL A 129 4.67 -3.03 1.76
C VAL A 129 5.35 -1.91 2.55
N PHE A 130 6.61 -1.66 2.22
CA PHE A 130 7.39 -0.59 2.81
C PHE A 130 8.49 -0.16 1.84
N LEU A 131 9.01 1.06 1.96
CA LEU A 131 10.21 1.41 1.21
C LEU A 131 11.43 0.86 1.94
N SER A 132 12.11 -0.11 1.34
CA SER A 132 13.42 -0.56 1.82
C SER A 132 14.49 0.30 1.16
N GLN A 133 15.16 1.15 1.94
CA GLN A 133 16.36 1.87 1.50
C GLN A 133 17.55 0.93 1.34
#